data_AF-Q79BA2-F1
#
_entry.id   AF-Q79BA2-F1
#
_cell.length_a   1.000
_cell.length_b   1.000
_cell.length_c   1.000
_cell.angle_alpha   90.00
_cell.angle_beta   90.00
_cell.angle_gamma   90.00
#
_symmetry.space_group_name_H-M   'P 1'
#
loop_
_entity.id
_entity.type
_entity.pdbx_description
1 polymer ?
#
loop_
_entity_poly.entity_id
_entity_poly.type
_entity_poly.pdbx_seq_one_letter_code
_entity_poly.pdbx_strand_id
1 'polypeptide(L)'
;MSVTSQCRICDGTVKEFIDFGRQPLSDAFVVPGDEKGEFFFRLATGICDSCTMVQLMEEVPRDLMFHDAYPYLSSGSAFMRTHFNELAKRLLTTELTGEDPFIVELGCNDGIMLKAMAEAGVRQLGVEPSGSVADLAAAKGIRVRKDFFEEATAADIRETDGPADVIYAANTLCHIPYMDSILKGVTTLLGPNGVFVFEDPYLGDIVERTSFDQI
;
A
#
# COMPACT_ATOMS: atom_id res chain seq x y z
N MET A 1 -3.89 18.89 -28.50
CA MET A 1 -4.26 17.47 -28.32
C MET A 1 -4.24 17.21 -26.82
N SER A 2 -5.18 16.43 -26.27
CA SER A 2 -5.15 16.07 -24.85
C SER A 2 -3.87 15.28 -24.53
N VAL A 3 -3.23 15.56 -23.40
CA VAL A 3 -2.10 14.74 -22.91
C VAL A 3 -2.65 13.36 -22.54
N THR A 4 -1.94 12.30 -22.94
CA THR A 4 -2.36 10.91 -22.74
C THR A 4 -1.23 10.03 -22.22
N SER A 5 -1.57 9.01 -21.47
CA SER A 5 -0.67 7.92 -21.05
C SER A 5 -1.35 6.56 -21.23
N GLN A 6 -0.61 5.48 -20.96
CA GLN A 6 -1.13 4.11 -20.97
C GLN A 6 -1.67 3.74 -19.58
N CYS A 7 -2.84 3.13 -19.53
CA CYS A 7 -3.47 2.70 -18.28
C CYS A 7 -2.73 1.50 -17.70
N ARG A 8 -2.33 1.58 -16.43
CA ARG A 8 -1.58 0.53 -15.73
C ARG A 8 -2.41 -0.70 -15.31
N ILE A 9 -3.71 -0.66 -15.56
CA ILE A 9 -4.64 -1.75 -15.24
C ILE A 9 -5.02 -2.55 -16.48
N CYS A 10 -5.27 -1.88 -17.61
CA CYS A 10 -5.84 -2.53 -18.80
C CYS A 10 -5.20 -2.11 -20.12
N ASP A 11 -4.11 -1.35 -20.08
CA ASP A 11 -3.39 -0.83 -21.26
C ASP A 11 -4.19 0.14 -22.15
N GLY A 12 -5.40 0.54 -21.76
CA GLY A 12 -6.22 1.54 -22.45
C GLY A 12 -5.63 2.96 -22.39
N THR A 13 -6.28 3.92 -23.05
CA THR A 13 -5.78 5.31 -23.09
C THR A 13 -6.26 6.10 -21.88
N VAL A 14 -5.34 6.69 -21.13
CA VAL A 14 -5.64 7.61 -20.03
C VAL A 14 -5.66 9.03 -20.59
N LYS A 15 -6.75 9.77 -20.35
CA LYS A 15 -6.89 11.17 -20.76
C LYS A 15 -6.76 12.07 -19.54
N GLU A 16 -5.79 12.96 -19.57
CA GLU A 16 -5.58 13.95 -18.52
C GLU A 16 -6.81 14.85 -18.33
N PHE A 17 -7.15 15.16 -17.08
CA PHE A 17 -8.21 16.10 -16.73
C PHE A 17 -7.79 17.17 -15.71
N ILE A 18 -6.66 17.01 -15.01
CA ILE A 18 -6.10 18.04 -14.13
C ILE A 18 -4.57 17.97 -14.12
N ASP A 19 -3.92 19.13 -14.03
CA ASP A 19 -2.47 19.29 -13.96
C ASP A 19 -2.12 20.23 -12.81
N PHE A 20 -1.45 19.70 -11.79
CA PHE A 20 -0.95 20.44 -10.63
C PHE A 20 0.48 20.95 -10.82
N GLY A 21 1.06 20.71 -12.01
CA GLY A 21 2.39 21.15 -12.38
C GLY A 21 3.49 20.35 -11.70
N ARG A 22 4.59 21.04 -11.41
CA ARG A 22 5.80 20.45 -10.85
C ARG A 22 5.67 20.34 -9.33
N GLN A 23 5.76 19.12 -8.79
CA GLN A 23 5.65 18.82 -7.37
C GLN A 23 6.90 18.10 -6.86
N PRO A 24 7.33 18.36 -5.61
CA PRO A 24 8.36 17.56 -4.95
C PRO A 24 7.79 16.22 -4.46
N LEU A 25 8.63 15.35 -3.92
CA LEU A 25 8.17 14.17 -3.16
C LEU A 25 7.51 14.64 -1.86
N SER A 26 6.30 14.15 -1.54
CA SER A 26 5.50 14.59 -0.39
C SER A 26 6.20 14.43 0.96
N ASP A 27 6.98 13.36 1.11
CA ASP A 27 7.58 12.93 2.36
C ASP A 27 9.11 13.14 2.41
N ALA A 28 9.68 13.88 1.45
CA ALA A 28 11.11 14.19 1.42
C ALA A 28 11.40 15.53 2.11
N PHE A 29 11.42 15.52 3.45
CA PHE A 29 11.75 16.72 4.23
C PHE A 29 13.23 17.09 4.09
N VAL A 30 13.52 18.18 3.37
CA VAL A 30 14.89 18.68 3.15
C VAL A 30 15.45 19.42 4.37
N VAL A 31 16.75 19.24 4.61
CA VAL A 31 17.48 20.04 5.60
C VAL A 31 17.71 21.44 5.03
N PRO A 32 17.49 22.52 5.81
CA PRO A 32 17.78 23.88 5.36
C PRO A 32 19.22 24.01 4.83
N GLY A 33 19.37 24.51 3.61
CA GLY A 33 20.65 24.65 2.91
C GLY A 33 20.97 23.56 1.88
N ASP A 34 20.16 22.51 1.77
CA ASP A 34 20.32 21.41 0.79
C ASP A 34 19.20 21.37 -0.27
N GLU A 35 18.55 22.51 -0.54
CA GLU A 35 17.36 22.58 -1.40
C GLU A 35 17.65 22.26 -2.88
N LYS A 36 18.92 22.28 -3.28
CA LYS A 36 19.32 22.06 -4.68
C LYS A 36 19.22 20.60 -5.13
N GLY A 37 19.14 19.66 -4.18
CA GLY A 37 19.05 18.23 -4.45
C GLY A 37 17.62 17.69 -4.58
N GLU A 38 16.60 18.55 -4.41
CA GLU A 38 15.21 18.11 -4.36
C GLU A 38 14.73 17.54 -5.70
N PHE A 39 14.16 16.33 -5.64
CA PHE A 39 13.55 15.67 -6.78
C PHE A 39 12.17 16.27 -7.05
N PHE A 40 11.85 16.49 -8.32
CA PHE A 40 10.53 16.95 -8.75
C PHE A 40 10.03 16.12 -9.92
N PHE A 41 8.71 15.93 -9.97
CA PHE A 41 7.99 15.27 -11.06
C PHE A 41 6.78 16.11 -11.46
N ARG A 42 6.12 15.76 -12.58
CA ARG A 42 4.85 16.39 -12.97
C ARG A 42 3.68 15.64 -12.34
N LEU A 43 2.97 16.31 -11.43
CA LEU A 43 1.73 15.77 -10.85
C LEU A 43 0.54 16.20 -11.73
N ALA A 44 0.05 15.25 -12.53
CA ALA A 44 -1.18 15.39 -13.29
C ALA A 44 -1.98 14.09 -13.19
N THR A 45 -3.31 14.17 -13.28
CA THR A 45 -4.16 12.97 -13.28
C THR A 45 -5.01 12.86 -14.51
N GLY A 46 -5.31 11.62 -14.87
CA GLY A 46 -6.20 11.30 -15.96
C GLY A 46 -7.10 10.12 -15.64
N ILE A 47 -8.08 9.91 -16.51
CA ILE A 47 -9.03 8.80 -16.43
C ILE A 47 -8.87 7.90 -17.65
N CYS A 48 -8.82 6.59 -17.42
CA CYS A 48 -8.80 5.61 -18.50
C CYS A 48 -10.15 5.58 -19.22
N ASP A 49 -10.14 5.69 -20.55
CA ASP A 49 -11.36 5.62 -21.37
C ASP A 49 -11.94 4.21 -21.52
N SER A 50 -11.20 3.19 -21.08
CA SER A 50 -11.55 1.79 -21.23
C SER A 50 -12.07 1.18 -19.92
N CYS A 51 -11.30 1.29 -18.82
CA CYS A 51 -11.67 0.71 -17.53
C CYS A 51 -12.06 1.75 -16.46
N THR A 52 -12.09 3.04 -16.79
CA THR A 52 -12.43 4.16 -15.88
C THR A 52 -11.49 4.38 -14.69
N MET A 53 -10.36 3.67 -14.62
CA MET A 53 -9.36 3.92 -13.58
C MET A 53 -8.80 5.34 -13.67
N VAL A 54 -8.90 6.08 -12.57
CA VAL A 54 -8.21 7.37 -12.37
C VAL A 54 -6.81 7.10 -11.83
N GLN A 55 -5.81 7.72 -12.43
CA GLN A 55 -4.40 7.50 -12.06
C GLN A 55 -3.53 8.72 -12.41
N LEU A 56 -2.34 8.78 -11.82
CA LEU A 56 -1.33 9.77 -12.18
C LEU A 56 -0.82 9.55 -13.61
N MET A 57 -0.46 10.64 -14.29
CA MET A 57 0.10 10.59 -15.64
C MET A 57 1.58 10.20 -15.65
N GLU A 58 2.31 10.43 -14.54
CA GLU A 58 3.74 10.15 -14.36
C GLU A 58 3.93 9.29 -13.11
N GLU A 59 4.84 8.31 -13.18
CA GLU A 59 5.26 7.50 -12.04
C GLU A 59 6.49 8.09 -11.37
N VAL A 60 6.48 8.09 -10.04
CA VAL A 60 7.70 8.28 -9.26
C VAL A 60 8.32 6.89 -9.00
N PRO A 61 9.63 6.71 -9.21
CA PRO A 61 10.31 5.47 -8.85
C PRO A 61 10.09 5.10 -7.38
N ARG A 62 9.66 3.86 -7.12
CA ARG A 62 9.28 3.38 -5.77
C ARG A 62 10.38 3.57 -4.73
N ASP A 63 11.65 3.38 -5.09
CA ASP A 63 12.80 3.50 -4.19
C ASP A 63 13.10 4.96 -3.77
N LEU A 64 12.52 5.95 -4.46
CA LEU A 64 12.58 7.35 -4.05
C LEU A 64 11.49 7.69 -3.02
N MET A 65 10.38 6.95 -2.99
CA MET A 65 9.27 7.17 -2.05
C MET A 65 9.39 6.29 -0.81
N PHE A 66 9.79 5.03 -0.99
CA PHE A 66 9.81 4.01 0.05
C PHE A 66 11.25 3.53 0.25
N HIS A 67 11.87 3.98 1.34
CA HIS A 67 13.26 3.72 1.68
C HIS A 67 13.46 3.77 3.19
N ASP A 68 14.68 3.52 3.66
CA ASP A 68 15.00 3.45 5.09
C ASP A 68 14.62 4.69 5.91
N ALA A 69 14.52 5.86 5.29
CA ALA A 69 14.18 7.12 5.95
C ALA A 69 12.75 7.58 5.66
N TYR A 70 11.86 6.68 5.22
CA TYR A 70 10.43 6.94 5.12
C TYR A 70 9.86 7.44 6.47
N PRO A 71 9.26 8.63 6.53
CA PRO A 71 9.00 9.31 7.81
C PRO A 71 7.64 8.97 8.43
N TYR A 72 6.70 8.38 7.68
CA TYR A 72 5.33 8.23 8.13
C TYR A 72 5.19 7.07 9.13
N LEU A 73 4.67 7.39 10.32
CA LEU A 73 4.37 6.43 11.38
C LEU A 73 2.86 6.34 11.58
N SER A 74 2.25 5.26 11.10
CA SER A 74 0.80 5.02 11.21
C SER A 74 0.32 5.08 12.65
N SER A 75 1.12 4.58 13.61
CA SER A 75 0.77 4.58 15.03
C SER A 75 0.81 5.95 15.69
N GLY A 76 1.21 7.02 14.99
CA GLY A 76 1.12 8.40 15.50
C GLY A 76 -0.33 8.86 15.74
N SER A 77 -1.29 8.37 14.96
CA SER A 77 -2.70 8.76 15.07
C SER A 77 -3.50 7.87 16.02
N ALA A 78 -4.11 8.47 17.05
CA ALA A 78 -4.99 7.75 17.98
C ALA A 78 -6.23 7.16 17.28
N PHE A 79 -6.77 7.87 16.29
CA PHE A 79 -7.91 7.41 15.52
C PHE A 79 -7.54 6.17 14.69
N MET A 80 -6.39 6.21 13.99
CA MET A 80 -5.93 5.07 13.19
C MET A 80 -5.64 3.85 14.06
N ARG A 81 -5.06 4.03 15.26
CA ARG A 81 -4.87 2.92 16.19
C ARG A 81 -6.20 2.25 16.56
N THR A 82 -7.25 3.03 16.83
CA THR A 82 -8.59 2.47 17.11
C THR A 82 -9.15 1.76 15.88
N HIS A 83 -9.11 2.40 14.72
CA HIS A 83 -9.60 1.85 13.45
C HIS A 83 -8.98 0.48 13.14
N PHE A 84 -7.65 0.38 13.11
CA PHE A 84 -6.97 -0.87 12.79
C PHE A 84 -7.17 -1.96 13.85
N ASN A 85 -7.33 -1.59 15.13
CA ASN A 85 -7.69 -2.57 16.16
C ASN A 85 -9.10 -3.14 15.96
N GLU A 86 -10.08 -2.31 15.60
CA GLU A 86 -11.43 -2.79 15.31
C GLU A 86 -11.49 -3.62 14.04
N LEU A 87 -10.72 -3.25 13.01
CA LEU A 87 -10.57 -4.06 11.81
C LEU A 87 -9.92 -5.42 12.10
N ALA A 88 -8.85 -5.43 12.90
CA ALA A 88 -8.18 -6.67 13.30
C ALA A 88 -9.15 -7.60 14.03
N LYS A 89 -9.93 -7.08 15.00
CA LYS A 89 -10.98 -7.84 15.68
C LYS A 89 -12.01 -8.41 14.70
N ARG A 90 -12.43 -7.63 13.70
CA ARG A 90 -13.37 -8.11 12.67
C ARG A 90 -12.79 -9.31 11.94
N LEU A 91 -11.56 -9.19 11.41
CA LEU A 91 -10.90 -10.29 10.68
C LEU A 91 -10.70 -11.52 11.56
N LEU A 92 -10.34 -11.35 12.83
CA LEU A 92 -10.23 -12.44 13.82
C LEU A 92 -11.55 -13.20 14.04
N THR A 93 -12.69 -12.51 13.93
CA THR A 93 -14.01 -13.12 14.13
C THR A 93 -14.68 -13.62 12.85
N THR A 94 -14.15 -13.29 11.67
CA THR A 94 -14.73 -13.70 10.38
C THR A 94 -13.77 -14.58 9.58
N GLU A 95 -12.70 -14.01 9.04
CA GLU A 95 -11.84 -14.68 8.06
C GLU A 95 -10.76 -15.57 8.71
N LEU A 96 -10.33 -15.23 9.93
CA LEU A 96 -9.21 -15.88 10.62
C LEU A 96 -9.70 -16.84 11.71
N THR A 97 -10.69 -17.67 11.37
CA THR A 97 -11.37 -18.59 12.31
C THR A 97 -10.96 -20.06 12.18
N GLY A 98 -10.04 -20.36 11.25
CA GLY A 98 -9.47 -21.70 11.06
C GLY A 98 -8.55 -22.15 12.19
N GLU A 99 -7.99 -23.36 12.08
CA GLU A 99 -7.11 -23.93 13.11
C GLU A 99 -5.71 -23.30 13.14
N ASP A 100 -5.16 -22.89 11.99
CA ASP A 100 -3.87 -22.18 11.86
C ASP A 100 -3.99 -21.05 10.81
N PRO A 101 -4.80 -20.01 11.08
CA PRO A 101 -5.08 -18.98 10.10
C PRO A 101 -3.86 -18.10 9.85
N PHE A 102 -3.69 -17.66 8.61
CA PHE A 102 -2.56 -16.83 8.19
C PHE A 102 -3.00 -15.54 7.51
N ILE A 103 -2.48 -14.42 8.00
CA ILE A 103 -2.67 -13.10 7.41
C ILE A 103 -1.35 -12.50 6.91
N VAL A 104 -1.40 -11.92 5.71
CA VAL A 104 -0.30 -11.14 5.15
C VAL A 104 -0.74 -9.69 4.95
N GLU A 105 0.01 -8.73 5.49
CA GLU A 105 -0.24 -7.29 5.32
C GLU A 105 0.81 -6.68 4.39
N LEU A 106 0.36 -6.06 3.29
CA LEU A 106 1.17 -5.24 2.40
C LEU A 106 1.25 -3.83 2.99
N GLY A 107 2.47 -3.29 3.15
CA GLY A 107 2.67 -1.96 3.73
C GLY A 107 2.34 -1.92 5.22
N CYS A 108 2.81 -2.91 6.00
CA CYS A 108 2.46 -3.00 7.42
C CYS A 108 2.99 -1.83 8.26
N ASN A 109 3.90 -1.02 7.72
CA ASN A 109 4.50 0.14 8.37
C ASN A 109 5.08 -0.25 9.74
N ASP A 110 4.78 0.52 10.79
CA ASP A 110 5.18 0.24 12.17
C ASP A 110 4.35 -0.88 12.84
N GLY A 111 3.54 -1.62 12.08
CA GLY A 111 2.82 -2.80 12.51
C GLY A 111 1.52 -2.50 13.26
N ILE A 112 0.89 -1.37 12.96
CA ILE A 112 -0.31 -0.87 13.65
C ILE A 112 -1.45 -1.90 13.73
N MET A 113 -1.71 -2.62 12.64
CA MET A 113 -2.77 -3.64 12.56
C MET A 113 -2.24 -5.00 13.03
N LEU A 114 -1.11 -5.45 12.48
CA LEU A 114 -0.54 -6.77 12.81
C LEU A 114 -0.13 -6.95 14.28
N LYS A 115 0.05 -5.87 15.04
CA LYS A 115 0.21 -5.95 16.49
C LYS A 115 -0.94 -6.73 17.14
N ALA A 116 -2.19 -6.43 16.77
CA ALA A 116 -3.36 -7.12 17.31
C ALA A 116 -3.39 -8.61 16.91
N MET A 117 -2.93 -8.93 15.70
CA MET A 117 -2.80 -10.32 15.22
C MET A 117 -1.74 -11.10 16.00
N ALA A 118 -0.58 -10.48 16.24
CA ALA A 118 0.49 -11.06 17.05
C ALA A 118 0.03 -11.28 18.51
N GLU A 119 -0.69 -10.33 19.11
CA GLU A 119 -1.26 -10.45 20.45
C GLU A 119 -2.34 -11.55 20.54
N ALA A 120 -3.07 -11.79 19.47
CA ALA A 120 -4.05 -12.88 19.37
C ALA A 120 -3.40 -14.25 19.09
N GLY A 121 -2.08 -14.31 18.85
CA GLY A 121 -1.37 -15.54 18.50
C GLY A 121 -1.65 -16.05 17.09
N VAL A 122 -2.19 -15.20 16.21
CA VAL A 122 -2.43 -15.55 14.80
C VAL A 122 -1.13 -15.49 14.01
N ARG A 123 -0.94 -16.44 13.10
CA ARG A 123 0.21 -16.43 12.19
C ARG A 123 0.07 -15.22 11.27
N GLN A 124 1.09 -14.36 11.26
CA GLN A 124 1.09 -13.15 10.45
C GLN A 124 2.44 -12.88 9.80
N LEU A 125 2.42 -12.12 8.71
CA LEU A 125 3.59 -11.57 8.05
C LEU A 125 3.28 -10.19 7.47
N GLY A 126 4.03 -9.18 7.86
CA GLY A 126 4.05 -7.88 7.19
C GLY A 126 5.09 -7.85 6.07
N VAL A 127 4.76 -7.23 4.94
CA VAL A 127 5.69 -6.92 3.84
C VAL A 127 5.84 -5.41 3.76
N GLU A 128 7.01 -4.91 4.17
CA GLU A 128 7.29 -3.49 4.33
C GLU A 128 8.68 -3.13 3.79
N PRO A 129 8.79 -2.43 2.64
CA PRO A 129 10.08 -2.11 2.04
C PRO A 129 10.88 -1.06 2.84
N SER A 130 10.22 -0.24 3.66
CA SER A 130 10.86 0.85 4.39
C SER A 130 11.49 0.36 5.69
N GLY A 131 12.83 0.24 5.69
CA GLY A 131 13.55 -0.51 6.72
C GLY A 131 13.36 -0.03 8.15
N SER A 132 13.23 1.28 8.40
CA SER A 132 13.08 1.83 9.76
C SER A 132 11.74 1.53 10.40
N VAL A 133 10.63 1.67 9.65
CA VAL A 133 9.28 1.34 10.16
C VAL A 133 9.09 -0.16 10.28
N ALA A 134 9.68 -0.95 9.38
CA ALA A 134 9.74 -2.41 9.49
C ALA A 134 10.43 -2.85 10.80
N ASP A 135 11.50 -2.18 11.22
CA ASP A 135 12.18 -2.46 12.49
C ASP A 135 11.29 -2.14 13.71
N LEU A 136 10.49 -1.07 13.64
CA LEU A 136 9.52 -0.74 14.69
C LEU A 136 8.41 -1.79 14.81
N ALA A 137 7.94 -2.34 13.69
CA ALA A 137 7.00 -3.45 13.69
C ALA A 137 7.63 -4.71 14.30
N ALA A 138 8.84 -5.08 13.85
CA ALA A 138 9.56 -6.25 14.36
C ALA A 138 9.81 -6.18 15.88
N ALA A 139 10.12 -5.00 16.41
CA ALA A 139 10.28 -4.77 17.85
C ALA A 139 9.00 -5.03 18.67
N LYS A 140 7.81 -5.05 18.03
CA LYS A 140 6.52 -5.40 18.63
C LYS A 140 6.19 -6.89 18.53
N GLY A 141 7.13 -7.73 18.08
CA GLY A 141 6.92 -9.18 17.90
C GLY A 141 6.24 -9.54 16.58
N ILE A 142 6.16 -8.60 15.63
CA ILE A 142 5.56 -8.82 14.30
C ILE A 142 6.61 -9.46 13.39
N ARG A 143 6.19 -10.38 12.51
CA ARG A 143 7.09 -10.96 11.51
C ARG A 143 7.07 -10.02 10.33
N VAL A 144 8.24 -9.54 9.91
CA VAL A 144 8.32 -8.55 8.84
C VAL A 144 9.32 -9.00 7.78
N ARG A 145 8.91 -8.96 6.51
CA ARG A 145 9.77 -9.07 5.34
C ARG A 145 10.06 -7.66 4.83
N LYS A 146 11.33 -7.26 4.82
CA LYS A 146 11.78 -5.98 4.29
C LYS A 146 11.92 -6.02 2.78
N ASP A 147 10.80 -5.92 2.08
CA ASP A 147 10.74 -6.09 0.63
C ASP A 147 9.47 -5.44 0.06
N PHE A 148 9.42 -5.24 -1.25
CA PHE A 148 8.19 -4.87 -1.93
C PHE A 148 7.32 -6.11 -2.13
N PHE A 149 6.02 -6.00 -1.93
CA PHE A 149 5.11 -7.06 -2.37
C PHE A 149 4.97 -7.02 -3.89
N GLU A 150 5.23 -8.16 -4.52
CA GLU A 150 5.12 -8.40 -5.96
C GLU A 150 5.02 -9.91 -6.20
N GLU A 151 4.83 -10.32 -7.46
CA GLU A 151 4.64 -11.74 -7.83
C GLU A 151 5.73 -12.66 -7.23
N ALA A 152 6.99 -12.25 -7.31
CA ALA A 152 8.12 -13.05 -6.84
C ALA A 152 8.15 -13.19 -5.31
N THR A 153 7.93 -12.10 -4.58
CA THR A 153 7.87 -12.12 -3.11
C THR A 153 6.68 -12.92 -2.60
N ALA A 154 5.52 -12.81 -3.26
CA ALA A 154 4.35 -13.60 -2.91
C ALA A 154 4.56 -15.10 -3.15
N ALA A 155 5.24 -15.49 -4.23
CA ALA A 155 5.59 -16.88 -4.52
C ALA A 155 6.52 -17.47 -3.45
N ASP A 156 7.54 -16.72 -3.02
CA ASP A 156 8.46 -17.13 -1.96
C ASP A 156 7.72 -17.28 -0.61
N ILE A 157 6.85 -16.33 -0.24
CA ILE A 157 6.00 -16.45 0.96
C ILE A 157 5.09 -17.69 0.86
N ARG A 158 4.49 -17.95 -0.31
CA ARG A 158 3.63 -19.12 -0.50
C ARG A 158 4.39 -20.43 -0.31
N GLU A 159 5.65 -20.48 -0.71
CA GLU A 159 6.51 -21.65 -0.53
C GLU A 159 6.91 -21.85 0.95
N THR A 160 7.25 -20.77 1.66
CA THR A 160 7.76 -20.86 3.04
C THR A 160 6.66 -20.94 4.10
N ASP A 161 5.56 -20.21 3.90
CA ASP A 161 4.49 -20.01 4.88
C ASP A 161 3.16 -20.63 4.46
N GLY A 162 3.05 -21.12 3.22
CA GLY A 162 1.79 -21.66 2.71
C GLY A 162 0.76 -20.57 2.37
N PRO A 163 -0.50 -20.95 2.15
CA PRO A 163 -1.53 -20.04 1.70
C PRO A 163 -1.95 -19.07 2.81
N ALA A 164 -2.25 -17.82 2.44
CA ALA A 164 -2.87 -16.84 3.32
C ALA A 164 -4.40 -16.92 3.26
N ASP A 165 -5.06 -16.83 4.41
CA ASP A 165 -6.52 -16.68 4.51
C ASP A 165 -6.94 -15.22 4.23
N VAL A 166 -6.10 -14.28 4.65
CA VAL A 166 -6.30 -12.85 4.37
C VAL A 166 -5.03 -12.25 3.82
N ILE A 167 -5.14 -11.56 2.70
CA ILE A 167 -4.15 -10.56 2.27
C ILE A 167 -4.78 -9.19 2.49
N TYR A 168 -4.10 -8.31 3.21
CA TYR A 168 -4.60 -6.99 3.56
C TYR A 168 -3.66 -5.88 3.10
N ALA A 169 -4.22 -4.74 2.69
CA ALA A 169 -3.45 -3.54 2.38
C ALA A 169 -4.24 -2.29 2.80
N ALA A 170 -3.64 -1.38 3.55
CA ALA A 170 -4.25 -0.10 3.89
C ALA A 170 -3.38 1.04 3.41
N ASN A 171 -3.96 1.98 2.65
CA ASN A 171 -3.27 3.15 2.09
C ASN A 171 -1.93 2.73 1.47
N THR A 172 -1.98 1.69 0.64
CA THR A 172 -0.80 1.00 0.11
C THR A 172 -1.05 0.65 -1.35
N LEU A 173 -2.21 0.08 -1.67
CA LEU A 173 -2.49 -0.40 -3.01
C LEU A 173 -2.60 0.76 -4.01
N CYS A 174 -3.12 1.92 -3.59
CA CYS A 174 -3.16 3.12 -4.44
C CYS A 174 -1.77 3.70 -4.77
N HIS A 175 -0.73 3.34 -4.02
CA HIS A 175 0.65 3.79 -4.28
C HIS A 175 1.40 2.90 -5.29
N ILE A 176 0.83 1.77 -5.69
CA ILE A 176 1.53 0.74 -6.45
C ILE A 176 1.08 0.75 -7.92
N PRO A 177 1.94 1.20 -8.85
CA PRO A 177 1.57 1.25 -10.28
C PRO A 177 1.56 -0.13 -10.94
N TYR A 178 2.32 -1.10 -10.42
CA TYR A 178 2.52 -2.43 -11.01
C TYR A 178 1.43 -3.44 -10.57
N MET A 179 0.16 -3.05 -10.75
CA MET A 179 -0.99 -3.81 -10.25
C MET A 179 -1.08 -5.25 -10.79
N ASP A 180 -0.66 -5.50 -12.03
CA ASP A 180 -0.60 -6.85 -12.60
C ASP A 180 0.27 -7.80 -11.75
N SER A 181 1.44 -7.33 -11.31
CA SER A 181 2.34 -8.10 -10.43
C SER A 181 1.72 -8.32 -9.05
N ILE A 182 1.04 -7.30 -8.49
CA ILE A 182 0.31 -7.42 -7.22
C ILE A 182 -0.78 -8.49 -7.31
N LEU A 183 -1.64 -8.42 -8.33
CA LEU A 183 -2.76 -9.34 -8.48
C LEU A 183 -2.30 -10.78 -8.76
N LYS A 184 -1.21 -10.97 -9.52
CA LYS A 184 -0.57 -12.29 -9.67
C LYS A 184 0.00 -12.81 -8.35
N GLY A 185 0.64 -11.95 -7.57
CA GLY A 185 1.12 -12.29 -6.24
C GLY A 185 -0.01 -12.68 -5.29
N VAL A 186 -1.08 -11.89 -5.24
CA VAL A 186 -2.31 -12.20 -4.48
C VAL A 186 -2.88 -13.55 -4.91
N THR A 187 -3.04 -13.78 -6.22
CA THR A 187 -3.57 -15.05 -6.75
C THR A 187 -2.71 -16.25 -6.35
N THR A 188 -1.39 -16.06 -6.32
CA THR A 188 -0.42 -17.09 -5.94
C THR A 188 -0.44 -17.39 -4.45
N LEU A 189 -0.58 -16.36 -3.61
CA LEU A 189 -0.44 -16.49 -2.16
C LEU A 189 -1.76 -16.84 -1.46
N LEU A 190 -2.90 -16.42 -2.01
CA LEU A 190 -4.19 -16.60 -1.36
C LEU A 190 -4.63 -18.08 -1.32
N GLY A 191 -5.26 -18.47 -0.22
CA GLY A 191 -5.91 -19.77 -0.07
C GLY A 191 -7.20 -19.85 -0.90
N PRO A 192 -7.74 -21.06 -1.13
CA PRO A 192 -8.95 -21.25 -1.96
C PRO A 192 -10.19 -20.47 -1.49
N ASN A 193 -10.30 -20.21 -0.19
CA ASN A 193 -11.38 -19.44 0.43
C ASN A 193 -10.89 -18.09 0.99
N GLY A 194 -9.65 -17.70 0.67
CA GLY A 194 -9.09 -16.49 1.22
C GLY A 194 -9.68 -15.24 0.58
N VAL A 195 -9.48 -14.10 1.25
CA VAL A 195 -9.91 -12.80 0.76
C VAL A 195 -8.74 -11.84 0.61
N PHE A 196 -8.76 -11.04 -0.44
CA PHE A 196 -7.89 -9.87 -0.58
C PHE A 196 -8.71 -8.63 -0.23
N VAL A 197 -8.31 -7.94 0.83
CA VAL A 197 -9.01 -6.78 1.39
C VAL A 197 -8.08 -5.57 1.31
N PHE A 198 -8.58 -4.45 0.80
CA PHE A 198 -7.82 -3.21 0.82
C PHE A 198 -8.71 -2.00 1.12
N GLU A 199 -8.10 -0.96 1.68
CA GLU A 199 -8.73 0.33 1.93
C GLU A 199 -7.78 1.45 1.48
N ASP A 200 -8.29 2.36 0.66
CA ASP A 200 -7.54 3.50 0.10
C ASP A 200 -8.51 4.70 -0.04
N PRO A 201 -8.00 5.93 -0.23
CA PRO A 201 -8.84 7.11 -0.45
C PRO A 201 -9.84 6.91 -1.59
N TYR A 202 -11.10 7.21 -1.31
CA TYR A 202 -12.19 7.01 -2.26
C TYR A 202 -12.35 8.21 -3.19
N LEU A 203 -12.26 7.97 -4.51
CA LEU A 203 -12.43 9.01 -5.54
C LEU A 203 -13.74 9.80 -5.38
N GLY A 204 -14.84 9.15 -4.97
CA GLY A 204 -16.11 9.83 -4.74
C GLY A 204 -16.03 10.89 -3.64
N ASP A 205 -15.42 10.55 -2.50
CA ASP A 205 -15.17 11.51 -1.41
C ASP A 205 -14.24 12.64 -1.88
N ILE A 206 -13.20 12.33 -2.67
CA ILE A 206 -12.27 13.34 -3.21
C ILE A 206 -13.01 14.37 -4.06
N VAL A 207 -13.88 13.90 -4.96
CA VAL A 207 -14.67 14.77 -5.85
C VAL A 207 -15.70 15.57 -5.06
N GLU A 208 -16.47 14.94 -4.18
CA GLU A 208 -17.53 15.60 -3.41
C GLU A 208 -16.99 16.67 -2.45
N ARG A 209 -15.81 16.44 -1.88
CA ARG A 209 -15.19 17.34 -0.89
C ARG A 209 -14.13 18.26 -1.48
N THR A 210 -13.81 18.10 -2.76
CA THR A 210 -12.71 18.82 -3.43
C THR A 210 -11.38 18.67 -2.66
N SER A 211 -11.12 17.49 -2.08
CA SER A 211 -9.88 17.21 -1.34
C SER A 211 -8.79 16.76 -2.31
N PHE A 212 -8.37 17.68 -3.19
CA PHE A 212 -7.34 17.43 -4.20
C PHE A 212 -5.96 17.12 -3.61
N ASP A 213 -5.76 17.41 -2.32
CA ASP A 213 -4.57 17.05 -1.54
C ASP A 213 -4.50 15.54 -1.20
N GLN A 214 -5.56 14.78 -1.51
CA GLN A 214 -5.62 13.31 -1.39
C GLN A 214 -5.35 12.60 -2.72
N ILE A 215 -4.95 13.34 -3.77
CA ILE A 215 -4.63 12.82 -5.11
C ILE A 215 -3.16 12.44 -5.20
#